data_AF-A0A3D3ZB60-F1
#
_entry.id   AF-A0A3D3ZB60-F1
#
_cell.length_a   1.000
_cell.length_b   1.000
_cell.length_c   1.000
_cell.angle_alpha   90.00
_cell.angle_beta   90.00
_cell.angle_gamma   90.00
#
_symmetry.space_group_name_H-M   'P 1'
#
loop_
_entity.id
_entity.type
_entity.pdbx_description
1 polymer ?
#
loop_
_entity_poly.entity_id
_entity_poly.type
_entity_poly.pdbx_seq_one_letter_code
_entity_poly.pdbx_strand_id
1 'polypeptide(L)' 'DGTRTFGVGSFRLLMGTFENEEFGTYTRYTYYRPEACVILSVNGKTLVLSGDSTESTRNLYDTLAAKTGLS' A
#
# COMPACT_ATOMS: atom_id res chain seq x y z
N ASP A 1 2.78 12.53 -4.51
CA ASP A 1 3.38 12.04 -3.26
C ASP A 1 2.52 12.40 -2.06
N GLY A 2 2.47 11.54 -1.03
CA GLY A 2 1.67 11.77 0.18
C GLY A 2 2.52 12.04 1.42
N THR A 3 1.99 12.84 2.34
CA THR A 3 2.64 13.25 3.58
C THR A 3 2.28 12.27 4.69
N ARG A 4 3.28 11.75 5.42
CA ARG A 4 3.03 10.91 6.60
C ARG A 4 2.52 11.79 7.75
N THR A 5 1.38 11.43 8.33
CA THR A 5 0.78 12.10 9.49
C THR A 5 0.93 11.28 10.79
N PHE A 6 1.11 9.96 10.68
CA PHE A 6 1.38 9.07 11.83
C PHE A 6 2.14 7.81 11.39
N GLY A 7 2.91 7.21 12.30
CA GLY A 7 3.62 5.94 12.08
C GLY A 7 5.13 6.07 11.92
N VAL A 8 5.78 5.00 11.46
CA VAL A 8 7.24 4.87 11.41
C VAL A 8 7.72 4.52 10.02
N GLY A 9 8.86 5.09 9.63
CA GLY A 9 9.56 4.71 8.42
C GLY A 9 10.96 4.23 8.74
N SER A 10 11.42 3.21 8.04
CA SER A 10 12.85 2.92 7.91
C SER A 10 13.32 3.35 6.52
N PHE A 11 14.62 3.26 6.27
CA PHE A 11 15.18 3.46 4.92
C PHE A 11 14.59 2.51 3.87
N ARG A 12 13.99 1.40 4.29
CA ARG A 12 13.46 0.36 3.39
C ARG A 12 11.94 0.32 3.33
N LEU A 13 11.25 0.75 4.39
CA LEU A 13 9.80 0.54 4.52
C LEU A 13 9.11 1.79 5.07
N LEU A 14 8.01 2.19 4.44
CA LEU A 14 7.15 3.29 4.87
C LEU A 14 5.87 2.70 5.43
N MET A 15 5.63 2.91 6.72
CA MET A 15 4.44 2.41 7.41
C MET A 15 3.69 3.53 8.12
N GLY A 16 2.36 3.48 8.07
CA GLY A 16 1.50 4.34 8.88
C GLY A 16 0.45 5.09 8.07
N THR A 17 0.00 6.22 8.62
CA THR A 17 -1.04 7.06 8.02
C THR A 17 -0.42 8.14 7.17
N PHE A 18 -0.95 8.28 5.96
CA PHE A 18 -0.53 9.25 4.96
C PHE A 18 -1.73 10.03 4.44
N GLU A 19 -1.46 11.18 3.85
CA GLU A 19 -2.47 12.02 3.21
C GLU A 19 -1.98 12.56 1.87
N ASN A 20 -2.83 12.52 0.85
CA ASN A 20 -2.64 13.21 -0.43
C ASN A 20 -3.99 13.59 -1.06
N GLU A 21 -3.96 14.38 -2.13
CA GLU A 21 -5.17 14.84 -2.83
C GLU A 21 -5.93 13.70 -3.53
N GLU A 22 -5.24 12.64 -3.95
CA GLU A 22 -5.83 11.53 -4.71
C GLU A 22 -6.63 10.55 -3.84
N PHE A 23 -6.08 10.16 -2.69
CA PHE A 23 -6.64 9.15 -1.79
C PHE A 23 -7.21 9.73 -0.50
N GLY A 24 -7.03 11.03 -0.24
CA GLY A 24 -7.31 11.62 1.06
C GLY A 24 -6.40 11.01 2.13
N THR A 25 -6.96 10.68 3.30
CA THR A 25 -6.24 9.93 4.34
C THR A 25 -6.23 8.43 4.02
N TYR A 26 -5.04 7.82 4.01
CA TYR A 26 -4.86 6.40 3.73
C TYR A 26 -3.80 5.76 4.61
N THR A 27 -3.85 4.44 4.72
CA THR A 27 -2.80 3.65 5.38
C THR A 27 -1.83 3.12 4.34
N ARG A 28 -0.53 3.23 4.60
CA ARG A 28 0.53 2.78 3.70
C ARG A 28 1.41 1.74 4.40
N TYR A 29 1.69 0.64 3.70
CA TYR A 29 2.75 -0.34 4.01
C TYR A 29 3.49 -0.68 2.72
N THR A 30 4.43 0.17 2.33
CA THR A 30 5.19 -0.05 1.08
C THR A 30 6.67 -0.02 1.36
N TYR A 31 7.42 -0.73 0.53
CA TYR A 31 8.86 -0.50 0.42
C TYR A 31 9.15 0.92 -0.09
N TYR A 32 10.38 1.38 0.12
CA TYR A 32 10.81 2.70 -0.34
C TYR A 32 10.95 2.70 -1.87
N ARG A 33 10.25 3.64 -2.55
CA ARG A 33 10.20 3.79 -4.02
C ARG A 33 9.90 2.46 -4.74
N PRO A 34 8.73 1.83 -4.48
CA PRO A 34 8.38 0.60 -5.15
C PRO A 34 8.04 0.87 -6.62
N GLU A 35 8.35 -0.08 -7.50
CA GLU A 35 7.98 -0.01 -8.93
C GLU A 35 6.50 -0.34 -9.17
N ALA A 36 5.85 -1.02 -8.21
CA ALA A 36 4.45 -1.39 -8.25
C ALA A 36 3.81 -1.31 -6.84
N CYS A 37 2.49 -1.13 -6.78
CA CYS A 37 1.74 -1.22 -5.53
C CYS A 37 0.35 -1.81 -5.76
N VAL A 38 -0.23 -2.36 -4.70
CA VAL A 38 -1.63 -2.79 -4.62
C VAL A 38 -2.39 -1.75 -3.81
N ILE A 39 -3.49 -1.25 -4.36
CA ILE A 39 -4.39 -0.32 -3.69
C ILE A 39 -5.67 -1.07 -3.38
N LEU A 40 -6.04 -1.14 -2.10
CA LEU A 40 -7.27 -1.76 -1.63
C LEU A 40 -8.20 -0.70 -1.06
N SER A 41 -9.48 -0.78 -1.41
CA SER A 41 -10.55 -0.07 -0.72
C SER A 41 -11.28 -1.05 0.18
N VAL A 42 -11.21 -0.85 1.49
CA VAL A 42 -11.84 -1.71 2.49
C VAL A 42 -12.69 -0.86 3.40
N ASN A 43 -14.01 -1.04 3.35
CA ASN A 43 -14.97 -0.28 4.16
C ASN A 43 -14.77 1.25 4.06
N GLY A 44 -14.53 1.74 2.85
CA GLY A 44 -14.30 3.17 2.58
C GLY A 44 -12.93 3.70 3.02
N LYS A 45 -12.01 2.84 3.44
CA LYS A 45 -10.63 3.20 3.77
C LYS A 45 -9.67 2.69 2.70
N THR A 46 -8.71 3.53 2.32
CA THR A 46 -7.66 3.18 1.36
C THR A 46 -6.45 2.58 2.06
N LEU A 47 -5.98 1.45 1.54
CA LEU A 47 -4.77 0.76 1.97
C LEU A 47 -3.83 0.57 0.77
N VAL A 48 -2.59 1.04 0.89
CA VAL A 48 -1.57 0.94 -0.16
C VAL A 48 -0.47 0.00 0.30
N LEU A 49 -0.25 -1.08 -0.45
CA LEU A 49 0.69 -2.15 -0.14
C LEU A 49 1.72 -2.34 -1.26
N SER A 50 2.94 -2.76 -0.92
CA SER A 50 3.88 -3.26 -1.92
C SER A 50 4.74 -4.39 -1.36
N GLY A 51 5.18 -5.26 -2.26
CA GLY A 51 6.36 -6.09 -2.02
C GLY A 51 7.65 -5.28 -2.19
N ASP A 52 8.77 -5.95 -2.01
CA ASP A 52 10.12 -5.43 -2.28
C ASP A 52 10.50 -5.40 -3.76
N SER A 53 9.70 -6.05 -4.61
CA SER A 53 9.84 -6.08 -6.07
C SER A 53 8.47 -6.06 -6.74
N THR A 54 8.48 -5.83 -8.05
CA THR A 54 7.27 -5.94 -8.88
C THR A 54 6.68 -7.35 -8.83
N GLU A 55 7.53 -8.38 -8.83
CA GLU A 55 7.10 -9.78 -8.74
C GLU A 55 6.45 -10.09 -7.38
N SER A 56 7.06 -9.66 -6.28
CA SER A 56 6.49 -9.89 -4.94
C SER A 56 5.21 -9.07 -4.73
N THR A 57 5.10 -7.88 -5.33
CA THR A 57 3.86 -7.10 -5.35
C THR A 57 2.75 -7.79 -6.14
N ARG A 58 3.09 -8.42 -7.28
CA ARG A 58 2.13 -9.21 -8.05
C ARG A 58 1.67 -10.44 -7.28
N ASN A 59 2.57 -11.18 -6.66
CA ASN A 59 2.23 -12.32 -5.81
C ASN A 59 1.33 -11.90 -4.63
N LEU A 60 1.57 -10.72 -4.06
CA LEU A 60 0.70 -10.13 -3.04
C LEU A 60 -0.72 -9.88 -3.58
N TYR A 61 -0.84 -9.27 -4.76
CA TYR A 61 -2.12 -9.07 -5.43
C TYR A 61 -2.86 -10.40 -5.66
N ASP A 62 -2.19 -11.37 -6.30
CA ASP A 62 -2.79 -12.67 -6.64
C ASP A 62 -3.29 -13.40 -5.37
N THR A 63 -2.51 -13.32 -4.29
CA THR A 63 -2.89 -13.89 -2.98
C THR A 63 -4.13 -13.21 -2.40
N LEU A 64 -4.20 -11.88 -2.46
CA LEU A 64 -5.35 -11.11 -1.98
C LEU A 64 -6.59 -11.42 -2.83
N ALA A 65 -6.47 -11.39 -4.15
CA ALA A 65 -7.55 -11.69 -5.09
C ALA A 65 -8.13 -13.10 -4.82
N ALA A 66 -7.28 -14.11 -4.71
CA ALA A 66 -7.70 -15.48 -4.42
C ALA A 66 -8.41 -15.63 -3.06
N LYS A 67 -7.98 -14.89 -2.03
CA LYS A 67 -8.55 -14.97 -0.68
C LYS A 67 -9.84 -14.18 -0.50
N THR A 68 -10.02 -13.12 -1.27
CA THR A 68 -11.13 -12.18 -1.10
C THR A 68 -12.18 -12.30 -2.20
N GLY A 69 -11.87 -13.03 -3.29
CA GLY A 69 -12.73 -13.10 -4.47
C GLY A 69 -12.77 -11.80 -5.27
N LEU A 70 -11.80 -10.90 -5.07
CA LEU A 70 -11.65 -9.72 -5.91
C LEU A 70 -11.20 -10.16 -7.31
N SER A 71 -11.96 -9.78 -8.33
CA SER A 71 -11.70 -10.04 -9.75
C SER A 71 -11.37 -8.75 -10.50
#